data_AF-A0A6H0KJY0-F1
#
_entry.id   AF-A0A6H0KJY0-F1
#
_cell.length_a   1.000
_cell.length_b   1.000
_cell.length_c   1.000
_cell.angle_alpha   90.00
_cell.angle_beta   90.00
_cell.angle_gamma   90.00
#
_symmetry.space_group_name_H-M   'P 1'
#
loop_
_entity.id
_entity.type
_entity.pdbx_description
1 polymer ?
#
loop_
_entity_poly.entity_id
_entity_poly.type
_entity_poly.pdbx_seq_one_letter_code
_entity_poly.pdbx_strand_id
1 'polypeptide(L)'
;MKKQAVLFWSIILCNFILLHAQTDEVASAQHLILGQNASGVTVTQTRRNTHPDAQWFPEAGFGLFVHGGISAVHGGIDLSWGMYANKSWEDGTITPKEYWALADTWNPNRFKPRQWVKAAKKAGFRYIVLTAKHHDGYAMWPSNYGNFGVKQKMNGRDLVGEFVEACHENQLKVGLYFSPPDWYYDADYINWDYSEKSILNVYHQPIQQLPHKSASHEENRKKMVANQVRELLTNYGRIDLMWFDGGHGEISNDEIRRLQPGIIINRRNGEPGDYGDSEGVLPTKRFEGWFETNDPCWPSR
;
A
#
# COMPACT_ATOMS: atom_id res chain seq x y z
N MET A 1 -49.03 -7.93 59.70
CA MET A 1 -48.39 -6.65 59.33
C MET A 1 -47.07 -6.91 58.60
N LYS A 2 -47.03 -6.61 57.29
CA LYS A 2 -45.95 -5.95 56.52
C LYS A 2 -44.49 -6.34 56.84
N LYS A 3 -43.84 -7.16 56.00
CA LYS A 3 -43.00 -6.79 54.82
C LYS A 3 -41.68 -6.10 55.22
N GLN A 4 -40.54 -6.75 54.92
CA GLN A 4 -39.49 -6.23 54.03
C GLN A 4 -38.42 -7.31 53.79
N ALA A 5 -38.45 -7.92 52.60
CA ALA A 5 -37.34 -8.68 52.04
C ALA A 5 -36.51 -7.69 51.21
N VAL A 6 -35.24 -7.54 51.56
CA VAL A 6 -34.28 -6.72 50.80
C VAL A 6 -33.73 -7.60 49.68
N LEU A 7 -34.21 -7.35 48.46
CA LEU A 7 -33.71 -7.97 47.23
C LEU A 7 -32.53 -7.13 46.74
N PHE A 8 -31.31 -7.68 46.76
CA PHE A 8 -30.15 -7.06 46.12
C PHE A 8 -30.33 -7.15 44.60
N TRP A 9 -30.60 -6.02 43.96
CA TRP A 9 -30.52 -5.87 42.51
C TRP A 9 -29.06 -5.58 42.13
N SER A 10 -28.38 -6.57 41.57
CA SER A 10 -27.15 -6.35 40.81
C SER A 10 -27.51 -5.66 39.50
N ILE A 11 -27.35 -4.34 39.46
CA ILE A 11 -27.43 -3.57 38.21
C ILE A 11 -26.17 -3.89 37.41
N ILE A 12 -26.32 -4.76 36.41
CA ILE A 12 -25.36 -4.90 35.32
C ILE A 12 -25.43 -3.60 34.51
N LEU A 13 -24.47 -2.70 34.72
CA LEU A 13 -24.19 -1.62 33.79
C LEU A 13 -23.58 -2.22 32.52
N CYS A 14 -24.45 -2.69 31.60
CA CYS A 14 -24.08 -2.79 30.20
C CYS A 14 -23.89 -1.36 29.68
N ASN A 15 -22.64 -0.92 29.59
CA ASN A 15 -22.28 0.21 28.74
C ASN A 15 -22.61 -0.19 27.29
N PHE A 16 -23.80 0.20 26.82
CA PHE A 16 -24.06 0.33 25.40
C PHE A 16 -23.20 1.49 24.90
N ILE A 17 -21.99 1.17 24.45
CA ILE A 17 -21.29 2.03 23.51
C ILE A 17 -22.11 1.96 22.22
N LEU A 18 -22.84 3.04 21.94
CA LEU A 18 -23.42 3.31 20.64
C LEU A 18 -22.26 3.46 19.63
N LEU A 19 -21.83 2.31 19.08
CA LEU A 19 -21.05 2.29 17.85
C LEU A 19 -21.92 2.88 16.74
N HIS A 20 -21.65 4.14 16.41
CA HIS A 20 -22.08 4.72 15.15
C HIS A 20 -21.29 3.98 14.06
N ALA A 21 -21.94 3.01 13.42
CA ALA A 21 -21.43 2.40 12.20
C ALA A 21 -21.51 3.45 11.08
N GLN A 22 -20.36 3.94 10.62
CA GLN A 22 -20.27 4.90 9.53
C GLN A 22 -19.98 4.17 8.21
N THR A 23 -20.61 4.67 7.15
CA THR A 23 -20.94 3.99 5.89
C THR A 23 -19.83 4.05 4.83
N ASP A 24 -20.00 3.25 3.79
CA ASP A 24 -19.13 2.95 2.63
C ASP A 24 -18.51 4.13 1.83
N GLU A 25 -18.67 5.38 2.27
CA GLU A 25 -18.18 6.58 1.57
C GLU A 25 -16.68 6.85 1.78
N VAL A 26 -16.09 6.37 2.88
CA VAL A 26 -14.71 6.69 3.31
C VAL A 26 -13.67 6.13 2.33
N ALA A 27 -13.80 4.85 1.95
CA ALA A 27 -12.92 4.23 0.94
C ALA A 27 -13.12 4.88 -0.45
N SER A 28 -14.35 5.25 -0.80
CA SER A 28 -14.66 5.85 -2.11
C SER A 28 -14.03 7.25 -2.30
N ALA A 29 -13.91 8.04 -1.23
CA ALA A 29 -13.37 9.41 -1.29
C ALA A 29 -11.86 9.47 -1.59
N GLN A 30 -11.08 8.54 -1.04
CA GLN A 30 -9.63 8.45 -1.28
C GLN A 30 -9.32 8.10 -2.75
N HIS A 31 -10.14 7.24 -3.35
CA HIS A 31 -9.95 6.78 -4.72
C HIS A 31 -10.42 7.79 -5.79
N LEU A 32 -11.43 8.62 -5.47
CA LEU A 32 -11.93 9.65 -6.40
C LEU A 32 -10.93 10.81 -6.58
N ILE A 33 -10.18 11.17 -5.53
CA ILE A 33 -9.39 12.41 -5.47
C ILE A 33 -7.93 12.22 -5.93
N LEU A 34 -7.43 10.98 -5.98
CA LEU A 34 -6.15 10.60 -6.63
C LEU A 34 -6.19 10.67 -8.17
N GLY A 35 -7.14 11.42 -8.75
CA GLY A 35 -7.22 11.65 -10.20
C GLY A 35 -7.96 10.57 -10.99
N GLN A 36 -8.73 9.67 -10.34
CA GLN A 36 -9.75 8.91 -11.05
C GLN A 36 -11.01 9.74 -11.20
N ASN A 37 -10.92 10.77 -12.04
CA ASN A 37 -12.11 11.19 -12.76
C ASN A 37 -12.65 9.95 -13.49
N ALA A 38 -13.86 9.53 -13.10
CA ALA A 38 -14.75 8.75 -13.94
C ALA A 38 -15.20 9.59 -15.16
N SER A 39 -14.24 10.16 -15.88
CA SER A 39 -14.42 11.01 -17.05
C SER A 39 -13.58 10.42 -18.17
N GLY A 40 -14.26 9.68 -19.06
CA GLY A 40 -13.69 9.20 -20.29
C GLY A 40 -12.95 7.88 -20.13
N VAL A 41 -13.64 6.80 -20.46
CA VAL A 41 -13.01 5.60 -21.00
C VAL A 41 -12.26 6.00 -22.27
N THR A 42 -11.07 6.56 -22.13
CA THR A 42 -10.05 6.41 -23.16
C THR A 42 -9.46 5.05 -22.85
N VAL A 43 -9.85 4.04 -23.63
CA VAL A 43 -9.19 2.74 -23.65
C VAL A 43 -7.77 3.00 -24.10
N THR A 44 -6.89 3.38 -23.18
CA THR A 44 -5.45 3.26 -23.37
C THR A 44 -5.24 1.77 -23.51
N GLN A 45 -5.05 1.29 -24.74
CA GLN A 45 -4.95 -0.13 -25.06
C GLN A 45 -4.04 -0.81 -24.03
N THR A 46 -4.62 -1.65 -23.18
CA THR A 46 -3.84 -2.49 -22.27
C THR A 46 -2.98 -3.38 -23.13
N ARG A 47 -1.65 -3.26 -22.99
CA ARG A 47 -0.73 -4.10 -23.74
C ARG A 47 -0.51 -5.36 -22.95
N ARG A 48 -1.49 -6.27 -23.01
CA ARG A 48 -1.43 -7.59 -22.36
C ARG A 48 -0.07 -8.24 -22.63
N ASN A 49 0.64 -8.59 -21.56
CA ASN A 49 1.82 -9.43 -21.66
C ASN A 49 1.42 -10.82 -22.19
N THR A 50 1.91 -11.18 -23.38
CA THR A 50 1.61 -12.45 -24.06
C THR A 50 2.58 -13.57 -23.68
N HIS A 51 3.58 -13.30 -22.84
CA HIS A 51 4.52 -14.31 -22.37
C HIS A 51 3.76 -15.46 -21.66
N PRO A 52 4.10 -16.75 -21.87
CA PRO A 52 3.39 -17.88 -21.24
C PRO A 52 3.29 -17.76 -19.72
N ASP A 53 4.37 -17.29 -19.09
CA ASP A 53 4.43 -17.06 -17.64
C ASP A 53 3.53 -15.95 -17.10
N ALA A 54 2.95 -15.11 -17.95
CA ALA A 54 1.98 -14.08 -17.59
C ALA A 54 0.53 -14.60 -17.64
N GLN A 55 0.27 -15.71 -18.34
CA GLN A 55 -1.10 -16.15 -18.63
C GLN A 55 -1.85 -16.75 -17.43
N TRP A 56 -1.19 -16.90 -16.29
CA TRP A 56 -1.81 -17.36 -15.04
C TRP A 56 -2.85 -16.36 -14.48
N PHE A 57 -2.66 -15.06 -14.73
CA PHE A 57 -3.41 -13.99 -14.08
C PHE A 57 -4.94 -14.10 -14.25
N PRO A 58 -5.50 -14.25 -15.47
CA PRO A 58 -6.95 -14.40 -15.65
C PRO A 58 -7.52 -15.69 -15.04
N GLU A 59 -6.69 -16.70 -14.79
CA GLU A 59 -7.11 -17.98 -14.20
C GLU A 59 -6.98 -18.00 -12.67
N ALA A 60 -6.28 -17.02 -12.08
CA ALA A 60 -6.07 -16.98 -10.64
C ALA A 60 -7.35 -16.74 -9.86
N GLY A 61 -8.18 -15.79 -10.32
CA GLY A 61 -9.49 -15.44 -9.77
C GLY A 61 -9.52 -14.87 -8.34
N PHE A 62 -8.53 -15.19 -7.48
CA PHE A 62 -8.54 -14.80 -6.07
C PHE A 62 -7.12 -14.59 -5.51
N GLY A 63 -6.84 -13.36 -5.06
CA GLY A 63 -5.56 -12.92 -4.50
C GLY A 63 -5.70 -12.30 -3.11
N LEU A 64 -4.59 -12.30 -2.37
CA LEU A 64 -4.49 -11.66 -1.06
C LEU A 64 -3.58 -10.44 -1.16
N PHE A 65 -4.07 -9.27 -0.75
CA PHE A 65 -3.25 -8.07 -0.60
C PHE A 65 -2.85 -7.90 0.87
N VAL A 66 -1.56 -7.69 1.13
CA VAL A 66 -1.02 -7.46 2.47
C VAL A 66 -0.31 -6.11 2.50
N HIS A 67 -1.02 -5.12 3.07
CA HIS A 67 -0.39 -3.88 3.50
C HIS A 67 0.27 -4.10 4.87
N GLY A 68 1.59 -3.98 4.89
CA GLY A 68 2.42 -4.08 6.10
C GLY A 68 3.50 -3.02 6.10
N GLY A 69 3.87 -2.54 7.29
CA GLY A 69 4.85 -1.49 7.45
C GLY A 69 4.78 -0.84 8.83
N ILE A 70 5.46 0.30 8.98
CA ILE A 70 5.58 1.01 10.26
C ILE A 70 4.25 1.58 10.77
N SER A 71 3.27 1.82 9.88
CA SER A 71 1.90 2.20 10.26
C SER A 71 1.23 1.21 11.22
N ALA A 72 1.61 -0.07 11.16
CA ALA A 72 1.07 -1.12 12.02
C ALA A 72 1.39 -0.91 13.51
N VAL A 73 2.37 -0.05 13.84
CA VAL A 73 2.63 0.36 15.24
C VAL A 73 1.49 1.22 15.78
N HIS A 74 0.95 2.12 14.96
CA HIS A 74 -0.15 3.00 15.36
C HIS A 74 -1.49 2.25 15.35
N GLY A 75 -1.75 1.46 14.30
CA GLY A 75 -2.89 0.55 14.23
C GLY A 75 -4.27 1.19 14.03
N GLY A 76 -4.39 2.52 14.09
CA GLY A 76 -5.62 3.27 13.84
C GLY A 76 -5.42 4.48 12.92
N ILE A 77 -4.56 4.35 11.91
CA ILE A 77 -4.39 5.33 10.83
C ILE A 77 -4.38 4.64 9.48
N ASP A 78 -4.84 5.36 8.47
CA ASP A 78 -4.75 4.98 7.06
C ASP A 78 -3.30 5.06 6.56
N LEU A 79 -2.52 4.02 6.86
CA LEU A 79 -1.15 3.81 6.37
C LEU A 79 -0.33 5.11 6.36
N SER A 80 0.33 5.44 5.24
CA SER A 80 1.06 6.70 5.10
C SER A 80 0.13 7.91 4.97
N TRP A 81 -1.10 7.74 4.49
CA TRP A 81 -2.09 8.82 4.34
C TRP A 81 -2.49 9.44 5.69
N GLY A 82 -2.29 8.72 6.80
CA GLY A 82 -2.34 9.27 8.15
C GLY A 82 -1.48 10.53 8.36
N MET A 83 -0.41 10.71 7.58
CA MET A 83 0.49 11.87 7.64
C MET A 83 -0.13 13.18 7.13
N TYR A 84 -1.18 13.12 6.32
CA TYR A 84 -1.87 14.31 5.82
C TYR A 84 -2.89 14.85 6.84
N ALA A 85 -2.85 16.16 7.06
CA ALA A 85 -3.89 16.88 7.80
C ALA A 85 -5.06 17.25 6.88
N ASN A 86 -6.22 17.54 7.48
CA ASN A 86 -7.43 18.05 6.81
C ASN A 86 -7.89 17.20 5.62
N LYS A 87 -7.72 15.87 5.70
CA LYS A 87 -8.29 14.93 4.73
C LYS A 87 -9.82 14.95 4.83
N SER A 88 -10.50 14.71 3.71
CA SER A 88 -11.97 14.65 3.68
C SER A 88 -12.52 13.32 4.20
N TRP A 89 -11.67 12.28 4.29
CA TRP A 89 -11.98 11.01 4.93
C TRP A 89 -11.29 10.94 6.31
N GLU A 90 -12.04 10.58 7.35
CA GLU A 90 -11.56 10.61 8.73
C GLU A 90 -11.09 9.22 9.18
N ASP A 91 -9.78 8.96 9.07
CA ASP A 91 -9.08 7.80 9.63
C ASP A 91 -7.96 8.23 10.62
N GLY A 92 -8.09 9.42 11.20
CA GLY A 92 -7.07 10.03 12.06
C GLY A 92 -5.93 10.74 11.32
N THR A 93 -5.16 11.51 12.09
CA THR A 93 -4.03 12.32 11.60
C THR A 93 -2.88 12.24 12.59
N ILE A 94 -1.67 12.08 12.06
CA ILE A 94 -0.40 12.08 12.79
C ILE A 94 0.58 12.95 12.01
N THR A 95 1.47 13.68 12.66
CA THR A 95 2.47 14.46 11.89
C THR A 95 3.42 13.51 11.14
N PRO A 96 3.95 13.89 9.97
CA PRO A 96 4.96 13.11 9.28
C PRO A 96 6.15 12.75 10.17
N LYS A 97 6.60 13.71 10.99
CA LYS A 97 7.69 13.49 11.95
C LYS A 97 7.39 12.36 12.94
N GLU A 98 6.19 12.35 13.54
CA GLU A 98 5.77 11.31 14.47
C GLU A 98 5.55 9.97 13.77
N TYR A 99 4.98 9.98 12.55
CA TYR A 99 4.77 8.78 11.76
C TYR A 99 6.09 8.07 11.46
N TRP A 100 7.12 8.78 10.99
CA TRP A 100 8.43 8.15 10.73
C TRP A 100 9.14 7.69 12.00
N ALA A 101 8.83 8.28 13.16
CA ALA A 101 9.33 7.80 14.45
C ALA A 101 8.73 6.44 14.85
N LEU A 102 7.59 6.02 14.29
CA LEU A 102 7.05 4.66 14.48
C LEU A 102 8.07 3.58 14.09
N ALA A 103 8.95 3.87 13.12
CA ALA A 103 10.01 2.96 12.70
C ALA A 103 10.98 2.58 13.83
N ASP A 104 11.14 3.42 14.86
CA ASP A 104 12.03 3.15 16.00
C ASP A 104 11.44 2.14 17.00
N THR A 105 10.12 1.93 16.95
CA THR A 105 9.41 1.00 17.84
C THR A 105 8.81 -0.18 17.09
N TRP A 106 8.85 -0.16 15.76
CA TRP A 106 8.34 -1.23 14.94
C TRP A 106 9.19 -2.50 15.08
N ASN A 107 8.60 -3.53 15.67
CA ASN A 107 9.24 -4.82 15.89
C ASN A 107 8.33 -5.97 15.42
N PRO A 108 8.42 -6.36 14.13
CA PRO A 108 7.59 -7.42 13.56
C PRO A 108 8.15 -8.82 13.91
N ASN A 109 8.37 -9.11 15.20
CA ASN A 109 8.89 -10.41 15.68
C ASN A 109 7.96 -11.60 15.37
N ARG A 110 6.67 -11.33 15.11
CA ARG A 110 5.66 -12.30 14.70
C ARG A 110 5.41 -12.32 13.20
N PHE A 111 6.14 -11.54 12.41
CA PHE A 111 6.13 -11.67 10.95
C PHE A 111 6.79 -12.99 10.57
N LYS A 112 5.94 -13.98 10.26
CA LYS A 112 6.31 -15.36 9.93
C LYS A 112 5.60 -15.80 8.65
N PRO A 113 6.06 -15.33 7.47
CA PRO A 113 5.38 -15.57 6.19
C PRO A 113 5.10 -17.03 5.89
N ARG A 114 6.03 -17.94 6.21
CA ARG A 114 5.82 -19.39 6.06
C ARG A 114 4.53 -19.90 6.71
N GLN A 115 4.09 -19.30 7.82
CA GLN A 115 2.84 -19.69 8.50
C GLN A 115 1.61 -19.16 7.78
N TRP A 116 1.54 -17.85 7.53
CA TRP A 116 0.33 -17.23 6.99
C TRP A 116 0.19 -17.42 5.49
N VAL A 117 1.28 -17.55 4.72
CA VAL A 117 1.26 -17.91 3.30
C VAL A 117 0.70 -19.33 3.10
N LYS A 118 1.09 -20.28 3.95
CA LYS A 118 0.52 -21.64 3.94
C LYS A 118 -0.98 -21.62 4.26
N ALA A 119 -1.40 -20.78 5.20
CA ALA A 119 -2.82 -20.58 5.50
C ALA A 119 -3.56 -19.97 4.31
N ALA A 120 -2.98 -18.97 3.65
CA ALA A 120 -3.54 -18.35 2.44
C ALA A 120 -3.71 -19.38 1.31
N LYS A 121 -2.70 -20.21 1.05
CA LYS A 121 -2.81 -21.31 0.08
C LYS A 121 -3.98 -22.24 0.41
N LYS A 122 -4.12 -22.63 1.69
CA LYS A 122 -5.23 -23.48 2.16
C LYS A 122 -6.59 -22.80 2.01
N ALA A 123 -6.66 -21.48 2.17
CA ALA A 123 -7.88 -20.69 1.96
C ALA A 123 -8.26 -20.51 0.49
N GLY A 124 -7.39 -20.92 -0.45
CA GLY A 124 -7.69 -20.93 -1.88
C GLY A 124 -7.06 -19.79 -2.67
N PHE A 125 -6.35 -18.86 -2.02
CA PHE A 125 -5.61 -17.80 -2.72
C PHE A 125 -4.61 -18.40 -3.73
N ARG A 126 -4.43 -17.72 -4.87
CA ARG A 126 -3.53 -18.13 -5.95
C ARG A 126 -2.29 -17.25 -6.06
N TYR A 127 -2.38 -16.03 -5.58
CA TYR A 127 -1.29 -15.06 -5.52
C TYR A 127 -1.42 -14.21 -4.27
N ILE A 128 -0.30 -13.60 -3.86
CA ILE A 128 -0.27 -12.66 -2.75
C ILE A 128 0.53 -11.43 -3.20
N VAL A 129 0.02 -10.23 -2.92
CA VAL A 129 0.73 -8.96 -3.11
C VAL A 129 1.15 -8.42 -1.75
N LEU A 130 2.46 -8.25 -1.54
CA LEU A 130 3.01 -7.64 -0.32
C LEU A 130 3.54 -6.24 -0.60
N THR A 131 3.23 -5.27 0.25
CA THR A 131 3.90 -3.96 0.25
C THR A 131 5.40 -4.11 0.48
N ALA A 132 6.19 -3.89 -0.58
CA ALA A 132 7.64 -3.77 -0.47
C ALA A 132 8.02 -2.37 0.02
N LYS A 133 7.34 -1.33 -0.48
CA LYS A 133 7.47 0.07 -0.05
C LYS A 133 6.15 0.81 -0.28
N HIS A 134 5.62 1.48 0.76
CA HIS A 134 4.48 2.40 0.65
C HIS A 134 4.94 3.84 0.39
N HIS A 135 4.01 4.79 0.24
CA HIS A 135 4.38 6.19 0.03
C HIS A 135 5.22 6.78 1.17
N ASP A 136 5.18 6.19 2.38
CA ASP A 136 6.03 6.62 3.50
C ASP A 136 7.54 6.44 3.26
N GLY A 137 7.94 5.75 2.19
CA GLY A 137 9.34 5.55 1.81
C GLY A 137 10.05 4.42 2.56
N TYR A 138 9.38 3.73 3.49
CA TYR A 138 10.02 2.69 4.29
C TYR A 138 10.23 1.40 3.49
N ALA A 139 11.48 1.09 3.15
CA ALA A 139 11.81 -0.15 2.43
C ALA A 139 11.76 -1.39 3.35
N MET A 140 10.94 -2.38 2.98
CA MET A 140 10.75 -3.64 3.71
C MET A 140 11.86 -4.68 3.46
N TRP A 141 12.86 -4.33 2.65
CA TRP A 141 14.04 -5.15 2.34
C TRP A 141 15.32 -4.32 2.51
N PRO A 142 16.51 -4.94 2.65
CA PRO A 142 17.75 -4.22 2.93
C PRO A 142 18.33 -3.52 1.70
N SER A 143 17.57 -2.61 1.09
CA SER A 143 17.93 -1.89 -0.13
C SER A 143 19.28 -1.17 -0.01
N ASN A 144 20.03 -1.13 -1.10
CA ASN A 144 21.22 -0.28 -1.22
C ASN A 144 20.88 1.17 -1.61
N TYR A 145 19.62 1.45 -1.92
CA TYR A 145 19.14 2.75 -2.39
C TYR A 145 18.11 3.31 -1.42
N GLY A 146 18.26 4.59 -1.08
CA GLY A 146 17.50 5.24 -0.02
C GLY A 146 18.14 5.04 1.36
N ASN A 147 17.60 5.75 2.34
CA ASN A 147 18.15 5.83 3.70
C ASN A 147 17.11 5.54 4.79
N PHE A 148 15.95 4.99 4.42
CA PHE A 148 14.87 4.68 5.34
C PHE A 148 14.26 3.30 5.05
N GLY A 149 14.40 2.38 6.01
CA GLY A 149 13.93 1.01 5.86
C GLY A 149 14.56 0.05 6.86
N VAL A 150 14.33 -1.25 6.65
CA VAL A 150 14.83 -2.33 7.52
C VAL A 150 16.35 -2.36 7.63
N LYS A 151 17.09 -1.88 6.62
CA LYS A 151 18.56 -1.78 6.67
C LYS A 151 19.01 -0.87 7.82
N GLN A 152 18.33 0.26 8.02
CA GLN A 152 18.66 1.23 9.06
C GLN A 152 17.99 0.89 10.40
N LYS A 153 16.76 0.37 10.39
CA LYS A 153 15.93 0.24 11.60
C LYS A 153 15.87 -1.18 12.17
N MET A 154 16.25 -2.20 11.39
CA MET A 154 16.10 -3.61 11.77
C MET A 154 17.33 -4.47 11.44
N ASN A 155 18.53 -3.86 11.44
CA ASN A 155 19.79 -4.54 11.13
C ASN A 155 19.75 -5.35 9.81
N GLY A 156 18.99 -4.86 8.82
CA GLY A 156 18.90 -5.48 7.50
C GLY A 156 18.06 -6.75 7.42
N ARG A 157 17.20 -7.06 8.40
CA ARG A 157 16.24 -8.19 8.27
C ARG A 157 15.40 -8.01 7.00
N ASP A 158 15.38 -9.02 6.15
CA ASP A 158 14.77 -8.98 4.83
C ASP A 158 13.35 -9.58 4.82
N LEU A 159 12.34 -8.73 5.01
CA LEU A 159 10.95 -9.17 5.12
C LEU A 159 10.35 -9.52 3.76
N VAL A 160 10.82 -8.87 2.68
CA VAL A 160 10.43 -9.21 1.31
C VAL A 160 10.98 -10.59 0.95
N GLY A 161 12.27 -10.85 1.22
CA GLY A 161 12.89 -12.15 0.99
C GLY A 161 12.18 -13.29 1.72
N GLU A 162 11.91 -13.12 3.03
CA GLU A 162 11.16 -14.11 3.82
C GLU A 162 9.77 -14.41 3.22
N PHE A 163 9.09 -13.40 2.66
CA PHE A 163 7.80 -13.55 2.00
C PHE A 163 7.90 -14.27 0.66
N VAL A 164 8.82 -13.86 -0.21
CA VAL A 164 9.00 -14.45 -1.54
C VAL A 164 9.32 -15.94 -1.42
N GLU A 165 10.25 -16.31 -0.54
CA GLU A 165 10.57 -17.72 -0.26
C GLU A 165 9.33 -18.52 0.17
N ALA A 166 8.54 -17.98 1.10
CA ALA A 166 7.35 -18.66 1.59
C ALA A 166 6.31 -18.88 0.48
N CYS A 167 6.14 -17.93 -0.44
CA CYS A 167 5.25 -18.07 -1.59
C CYS A 167 5.75 -19.12 -2.58
N HIS A 168 7.05 -19.13 -2.91
CA HIS A 168 7.64 -20.13 -3.80
C HIS A 168 7.48 -21.55 -3.23
N GLU A 169 7.73 -21.75 -1.93
CA GLU A 169 7.54 -23.04 -1.25
C GLU A 169 6.09 -23.56 -1.28
N ASN A 170 5.12 -22.65 -1.33
CA ASN A 170 3.69 -22.99 -1.37
C ASN A 170 3.09 -22.92 -2.78
N GLN A 171 3.92 -22.72 -3.81
CA GLN A 171 3.50 -22.59 -5.21
C GLN A 171 2.39 -21.54 -5.35
N LEU A 172 2.63 -20.37 -4.76
CA LEU A 172 1.81 -19.17 -4.92
C LEU A 172 2.57 -18.17 -5.78
N LYS A 173 1.81 -17.44 -6.60
CA LYS A 173 2.36 -16.36 -7.42
C LYS A 173 2.74 -15.18 -6.54
N VAL A 174 3.89 -14.58 -6.81
CA VAL A 174 4.49 -13.52 -5.98
C VAL A 174 4.17 -12.16 -6.58
N GLY A 175 3.42 -11.35 -5.85
CA GLY A 175 3.18 -9.95 -6.15
C GLY A 175 3.91 -9.04 -5.16
N LEU A 176 4.45 -7.93 -5.66
CA LEU A 176 5.01 -6.87 -4.85
C LEU A 176 4.28 -5.56 -5.14
N TYR A 177 3.77 -4.92 -4.10
CA TYR A 177 3.33 -3.54 -4.17
C TYR A 177 4.53 -2.61 -3.99
N PHE A 178 4.61 -1.58 -4.81
CA PHE A 178 5.67 -0.59 -4.76
C PHE A 178 5.13 0.80 -5.08
N SER A 179 5.34 1.74 -4.17
CA SER A 179 5.11 3.17 -4.41
C SER A 179 6.36 3.85 -4.98
N PRO A 180 6.34 4.38 -6.22
CA PRO A 180 7.37 5.28 -6.71
C PRO A 180 7.45 6.61 -5.94
N PRO A 181 6.32 7.25 -5.52
CA PRO A 181 6.37 8.33 -4.55
C PRO A 181 7.12 7.90 -3.29
N ASP A 182 7.94 8.82 -2.77
CA ASP A 182 8.74 8.58 -1.58
C ASP A 182 8.66 9.82 -0.69
N TRP A 183 7.67 9.84 0.20
CA TRP A 183 7.37 11.00 1.01
C TRP A 183 8.41 11.26 2.09
N TYR A 184 9.25 10.27 2.42
CA TYR A 184 10.41 10.49 3.28
C TYR A 184 11.51 11.25 2.54
N TYR A 185 11.83 10.84 1.30
CA TYR A 185 12.80 11.54 0.47
C TYR A 185 12.35 12.96 0.09
N ASP A 186 11.06 13.15 -0.17
CA ASP A 186 10.46 14.42 -0.56
C ASP A 186 9.86 15.22 0.62
N ALA A 187 10.12 14.83 1.87
CA ALA A 187 9.42 15.33 3.05
C ALA A 187 9.28 16.86 3.16
N ASP A 188 10.38 17.58 2.87
CA ASP A 188 10.43 19.04 2.96
C ASP A 188 9.76 19.75 1.76
N TYR A 189 9.44 19.01 0.69
CA TYR A 189 8.86 19.52 -0.55
C TYR A 189 7.38 19.17 -0.72
N ILE A 190 6.74 18.60 0.31
CA ILE A 190 5.33 18.21 0.31
C ILE A 190 4.52 19.20 1.14
N ASN A 191 3.36 19.62 0.62
CA ASN A 191 2.34 20.27 1.43
C ASN A 191 1.57 19.20 2.19
N TRP A 192 1.65 19.20 3.52
CA TRP A 192 0.98 18.21 4.37
C TRP A 192 -0.47 18.58 4.75
N ASP A 193 -1.02 19.65 4.17
CA ASP A 193 -2.46 19.95 4.18
C ASP A 193 -3.13 19.38 2.94
N TYR A 194 -3.92 18.32 3.11
CA TYR A 194 -4.63 17.69 2.01
C TYR A 194 -5.70 18.60 1.38
N SER A 195 -6.25 19.53 2.16
CA SER A 195 -7.28 20.46 1.67
C SER A 195 -6.72 21.57 0.78
N GLU A 196 -5.39 21.72 0.74
CA GLU A 196 -4.65 22.78 0.04
C GLU A 196 -5.04 24.21 0.46
N LYS A 197 -5.77 24.38 1.56
CA LYS A 197 -6.18 25.70 2.08
C LYS A 197 -5.03 26.43 2.79
N SER A 198 -4.05 25.68 3.26
CA SER A 198 -2.82 26.15 3.88
C SER A 198 -1.63 25.32 3.39
N ILE A 199 -0.42 25.76 3.73
CA ILE A 199 0.79 24.97 3.51
C ILE A 199 1.32 24.54 4.87
N LEU A 200 1.37 23.23 5.09
CA LEU A 200 1.87 22.64 6.33
C LEU A 200 3.18 21.91 6.11
N ASN A 201 4.13 22.09 7.04
CA ASN A 201 5.38 21.34 7.07
C ASN A 201 5.22 19.97 7.74
N VAL A 202 6.33 19.24 7.91
CA VAL A 202 6.38 17.90 8.52
C VAL A 202 5.96 17.82 10.00
N TYR A 203 5.72 18.96 10.65
CA TYR A 203 5.20 19.07 12.02
C TYR A 203 3.74 19.55 12.04
N HIS A 204 3.08 19.61 10.88
CA HIS A 204 1.77 20.26 10.69
C HIS A 204 1.74 21.73 11.13
N GLN A 205 2.87 22.42 11.05
CA GLN A 205 2.94 23.86 11.31
C GLN A 205 2.79 24.64 10.00
N PRO A 206 2.02 25.74 10.00
CA PRO A 206 1.84 26.56 8.81
C PRO A 206 3.15 27.23 8.40
N ILE A 207 3.43 27.19 7.10
CA ILE A 207 4.55 27.89 6.46
C ILE A 207 4.04 28.73 5.30
N GLN A 208 4.83 29.73 4.88
CA GLN A 208 4.43 30.63 3.79
C GLN A 208 4.57 29.99 2.41
N GLN A 209 5.57 29.13 2.23
CA GLN A 209 5.87 28.46 0.97
C GLN A 209 6.74 27.24 1.20
N LEU A 210 6.66 26.26 0.29
CA LEU A 210 7.58 25.15 0.22
C LEU A 210 8.95 25.61 -0.34
N PRO A 211 10.05 24.94 0.04
CA PRO A 211 11.34 25.13 -0.61
C PRO A 211 11.28 24.75 -2.10
N HIS A 212 12.13 25.36 -2.92
CA HIS A 212 12.23 25.02 -4.34
C HIS A 212 12.87 23.63 -4.52
N LYS A 213 12.13 22.70 -5.13
CA LYS A 213 12.62 21.36 -5.47
C LYS A 213 13.49 21.41 -6.74
N SER A 214 14.77 21.11 -6.61
CA SER A 214 15.71 21.15 -7.74
C SER A 214 15.48 20.00 -8.74
N ALA A 215 15.85 20.20 -10.00
CA ALA A 215 15.78 19.15 -11.02
C ALA A 215 16.68 17.94 -10.67
N SER A 216 17.84 18.18 -10.05
CA SER A 216 18.74 17.10 -9.62
C SER A 216 18.15 16.29 -8.46
N HIS A 217 17.41 16.92 -7.54
CA HIS A 217 16.69 16.20 -6.48
C HIS A 217 15.69 15.20 -7.06
N GLU A 218 14.89 15.66 -8.03
CA GLU A 218 13.92 14.81 -8.74
C GLU A 218 14.62 13.70 -9.53
N GLU A 219 15.66 14.02 -10.30
CA GLU A 219 16.42 13.01 -11.06
C GLU A 219 17.04 11.93 -10.15
N ASN A 220 17.57 12.34 -8.99
CA ASN A 220 18.13 11.41 -8.00
C ASN A 220 17.04 10.53 -7.37
N ARG A 221 15.85 11.07 -7.09
CA ARG A 221 14.70 10.28 -6.62
C ARG A 221 14.32 9.22 -7.66
N LYS A 222 14.18 9.61 -8.93
CA LYS A 222 13.84 8.68 -10.02
C LYS A 222 14.89 7.58 -10.18
N LYS A 223 16.18 7.92 -10.12
CA LYS A 223 17.28 6.94 -10.14
C LYS A 223 17.22 5.99 -8.94
N MET A 224 17.00 6.52 -7.74
CA MET A 224 16.84 5.72 -6.52
C MET A 224 15.69 4.73 -6.67
N VAL A 225 14.51 5.20 -7.07
CA VAL A 225 13.31 4.39 -7.29
C VAL A 225 13.54 3.31 -8.34
N ALA A 226 14.08 3.66 -9.50
CA ALA A 226 14.36 2.69 -10.56
C ALA A 226 15.33 1.60 -10.07
N ASN A 227 16.35 1.97 -9.31
CA ASN A 227 17.30 1.01 -8.74
C ASN A 227 16.68 0.13 -7.65
N GLN A 228 15.78 0.66 -6.82
CA GLN A 228 15.02 -0.14 -5.86
C GLN A 228 14.16 -1.19 -6.58
N VAL A 229 13.48 -0.82 -7.67
CA VAL A 229 12.72 -1.78 -8.49
C VAL A 229 13.65 -2.81 -9.11
N ARG A 230 14.83 -2.41 -9.62
CA ARG A 230 15.84 -3.37 -10.13
C ARG A 230 16.23 -4.39 -9.06
N GLU A 231 16.54 -3.96 -7.82
CA GLU A 231 16.87 -4.88 -6.73
C GLU A 231 15.76 -5.90 -6.47
N LEU A 232 14.51 -5.46 -6.43
CA LEU A 232 13.35 -6.34 -6.23
C LEU A 232 13.19 -7.37 -7.36
N LEU A 233 13.53 -6.99 -8.60
CA LEU A 233 13.40 -7.84 -9.77
C LEU A 233 14.62 -8.72 -10.05
N THR A 234 15.78 -8.49 -9.39
CA THR A 234 16.99 -9.29 -9.61
C THR A 234 17.39 -10.15 -8.42
N ASN A 235 17.02 -9.77 -7.19
CA ASN A 235 17.57 -10.40 -5.98
C ASN A 235 16.66 -11.51 -5.40
N TYR A 236 15.39 -11.60 -5.83
CA TYR A 236 14.37 -12.43 -5.19
C TYR A 236 13.84 -13.56 -6.10
N GLY A 237 14.56 -13.88 -7.18
CA GLY A 237 14.10 -14.86 -8.15
C GLY A 237 12.91 -14.36 -8.96
N ARG A 238 11.92 -15.24 -9.20
CA ARG A 238 10.75 -14.90 -10.02
C ARG A 238 9.74 -14.08 -9.22
N ILE A 239 9.42 -12.89 -9.75
CA ILE A 239 8.30 -12.05 -9.33
C ILE A 239 7.23 -12.09 -10.42
N ASP A 240 6.01 -12.47 -10.06
CA ASP A 240 4.93 -12.67 -11.02
C ASP A 240 4.11 -11.41 -11.26
N LEU A 241 4.06 -10.48 -10.30
CA LEU A 241 3.29 -9.24 -10.38
C LEU A 241 3.99 -8.07 -9.71
N MET A 242 4.03 -6.92 -10.39
CA MET A 242 4.42 -5.63 -9.83
C MET A 242 3.18 -4.72 -9.80
N TRP A 243 2.78 -4.34 -8.60
CA TRP A 243 1.63 -3.48 -8.35
C TRP A 243 2.15 -2.08 -7.98
N PHE A 244 2.13 -1.15 -8.94
CA PHE A 244 2.59 0.21 -8.70
C PHE A 244 1.50 1.09 -8.11
N ASP A 245 1.88 2.14 -7.38
CA ASP A 245 0.93 3.13 -6.89
C ASP A 245 1.50 4.55 -6.95
N GLY A 246 0.88 5.42 -7.75
CA GLY A 246 1.32 6.80 -7.95
C GLY A 246 2.60 6.96 -8.79
N GLY A 247 2.94 5.99 -9.64
CA GLY A 247 4.12 6.04 -10.50
C GLY A 247 3.98 6.95 -11.71
N HIS A 248 5.12 7.50 -12.16
CA HIS A 248 5.22 8.39 -13.31
C HIS A 248 6.33 7.95 -14.30
N GLY A 249 6.58 6.65 -14.39
CA GLY A 249 7.55 6.07 -15.31
C GLY A 249 8.98 6.20 -14.83
N GLU A 250 9.22 6.19 -13.51
CA GLU A 250 10.59 6.19 -12.96
C GLU A 250 11.44 5.03 -13.49
N ILE A 251 10.80 3.90 -13.79
CA ILE A 251 11.36 2.78 -14.54
C ILE A 251 10.31 2.33 -15.57
N SER A 252 10.73 2.08 -16.81
CA SER A 252 9.80 1.70 -17.88
C SER A 252 9.35 0.25 -17.76
N ASN A 253 8.13 -0.04 -18.22
CA ASN A 253 7.60 -1.40 -18.27
C ASN A 253 8.44 -2.29 -19.20
N ASP A 254 9.07 -1.73 -20.23
CA ASP A 254 10.00 -2.46 -21.10
C ASP A 254 11.27 -2.89 -20.36
N GLU A 255 11.83 -2.04 -19.49
CA GLU A 255 12.96 -2.44 -18.64
C GLU A 255 12.56 -3.52 -17.62
N ILE A 256 11.41 -3.34 -16.97
CA ILE A 256 10.85 -4.35 -16.04
C ILE A 256 10.72 -5.70 -16.75
N ARG A 257 10.18 -5.72 -17.98
CA ARG A 257 10.03 -6.94 -18.79
C ARG A 257 11.35 -7.51 -19.31
N ARG A 258 12.41 -6.70 -19.46
CA ARG A 258 13.77 -7.23 -19.71
C ARG A 258 14.31 -8.01 -18.51
N LEU A 259 13.99 -7.57 -17.30
CA LEU A 259 14.42 -8.23 -16.06
C LEU A 259 13.54 -9.45 -15.74
N GLN A 260 12.23 -9.35 -15.95
CA GLN A 260 11.25 -10.39 -15.66
C GLN A 260 10.23 -10.49 -16.82
N PRO A 261 10.48 -11.27 -17.87
CA PRO A 261 9.62 -11.30 -19.07
C PRO A 261 8.18 -11.73 -18.83
N GLY A 262 7.94 -12.56 -17.82
CA GLY A 262 6.62 -13.07 -17.45
C GLY A 262 5.84 -12.23 -16.45
N ILE A 263 6.37 -11.08 -16.02
CA ILE A 263 5.73 -10.26 -14.97
C ILE A 263 4.49 -9.55 -15.48
N ILE A 264 3.51 -9.43 -14.58
CA ILE A 264 2.28 -8.64 -14.74
C ILE A 264 2.46 -7.27 -14.09
N ILE A 265 2.05 -6.20 -14.75
CA ILE A 265 2.19 -4.81 -14.27
C ILE A 265 0.84 -4.11 -14.37
N ASN A 266 0.41 -3.42 -13.30
CA ASN A 266 -0.80 -2.58 -13.36
C ASN A 266 -0.54 -1.29 -14.17
N ARG A 267 -1.59 -0.49 -14.40
CA ARG A 267 -1.51 0.77 -15.16
C ARG A 267 -1.00 1.97 -14.36
N ARG A 268 -0.59 1.76 -13.10
CA ARG A 268 -0.28 2.84 -12.14
C ARG A 268 1.20 3.23 -12.11
N ASN A 269 1.99 2.79 -13.08
CA ASN A 269 3.38 3.18 -13.26
C ASN A 269 3.57 4.35 -14.25
N GLY A 270 2.49 4.98 -14.73
CA GLY A 270 2.57 6.02 -15.77
C GLY A 270 2.76 5.51 -17.20
N GLU A 271 2.77 4.19 -17.40
CA GLU A 271 2.76 3.52 -18.71
C GLU A 271 1.58 2.54 -18.80
N PRO A 272 1.13 2.15 -20.01
CA PRO A 272 0.06 1.16 -20.17
C PRO A 272 0.40 -0.17 -19.46
N GLY A 273 -0.48 -0.58 -18.54
CA GLY A 273 -0.40 -1.85 -17.83
C GLY A 273 -1.02 -3.03 -18.60
N ASP A 274 -0.94 -4.22 -18.00
CA ASP A 274 -1.46 -5.48 -18.54
C ASP A 274 -2.97 -5.69 -18.25
N TYR A 275 -3.49 -5.03 -17.22
CA TYR A 275 -4.86 -5.19 -16.73
C TYR A 275 -5.45 -3.85 -16.25
N GLY A 276 -6.78 -3.77 -16.25
CA GLY A 276 -7.49 -2.69 -15.57
C GLY A 276 -7.63 -2.98 -14.08
N ASP A 277 -7.73 -1.94 -13.27
CA ASP A 277 -7.88 -2.07 -11.83
C ASP A 277 -8.89 -1.07 -11.26
N SER A 278 -9.59 -1.50 -10.21
CA SER A 278 -10.39 -0.64 -9.33
C SER A 278 -10.07 -0.89 -7.87
N GLU A 279 -10.37 0.08 -7.01
CA GLU A 279 -10.17 -0.01 -5.57
C GLU A 279 -11.45 0.39 -4.83
N GLY A 280 -11.78 -0.36 -3.76
CA GLY A 280 -12.90 -0.09 -2.85
C GLY A 280 -14.30 -0.20 -3.45
N VAL A 281 -14.42 -0.32 -4.77
CA VAL A 281 -15.69 -0.43 -5.49
C VAL A 281 -15.54 -1.34 -6.70
N LEU A 282 -16.46 -2.30 -6.85
CA LEU A 282 -16.58 -3.11 -8.06
C LEU A 282 -17.07 -2.25 -9.23
N PRO A 283 -16.53 -2.45 -10.45
CA PRO A 283 -16.95 -1.67 -11.61
C PRO A 283 -18.43 -1.95 -11.95
N THR A 284 -19.18 -0.90 -12.29
CA THR A 284 -20.60 -1.00 -12.67
C THR A 284 -20.82 -1.55 -14.07
N LYS A 285 -19.75 -1.67 -14.86
CA LYS A 285 -19.73 -2.30 -16.18
C LYS A 285 -18.62 -3.34 -16.22
N ARG A 286 -18.85 -4.44 -16.94
CA ARG A 286 -17.84 -5.47 -17.16
C ARG A 286 -16.65 -4.88 -17.90
N PHE A 287 -15.45 -5.06 -17.34
CA PHE A 287 -14.20 -4.65 -17.99
C PHE A 287 -13.87 -5.58 -19.17
N GLU A 288 -13.33 -5.01 -20.26
CA GLU A 288 -12.81 -5.78 -21.40
C GLU A 288 -11.32 -6.02 -21.23
N GLY A 289 -10.91 -7.29 -21.12
CA GLY A 289 -9.52 -7.69 -20.89
C GLY A 289 -9.29 -8.25 -19.48
N TRP A 290 -8.03 -8.27 -19.06
CA TRP A 290 -7.66 -8.67 -17.69
C TRP A 290 -8.03 -7.55 -16.71
N PHE A 291 -8.48 -7.94 -15.52
CA PHE A 291 -8.96 -7.00 -14.52
C PHE A 291 -8.77 -7.52 -13.09
N GLU A 292 -8.50 -6.62 -12.15
CA GLU A 292 -8.43 -6.89 -10.71
C GLU A 292 -9.13 -5.77 -9.93
N THR A 293 -9.96 -6.12 -8.95
CA THR A 293 -10.43 -5.17 -7.94
C THR A 293 -9.72 -5.48 -6.63
N ASN A 294 -9.16 -4.44 -6.01
CA ASN A 294 -8.63 -4.51 -4.66
C ASN A 294 -9.64 -3.89 -3.70
N ASP A 295 -10.07 -4.64 -2.70
CA ASP A 295 -11.06 -4.19 -1.72
C ASP A 295 -10.50 -4.42 -0.32
N PRO A 296 -10.41 -3.40 0.55
CA PRO A 296 -10.01 -3.60 1.93
C PRO A 296 -10.95 -4.60 2.61
N CYS A 297 -10.39 -5.54 3.37
CA CYS A 297 -11.20 -6.46 4.14
C CYS A 297 -12.01 -5.70 5.20
N TRP A 298 -13.32 -5.82 5.12
CA TRP A 298 -14.26 -5.11 5.97
C TRP A 298 -14.13 -5.50 7.46
N PRO A 299 -14.27 -4.54 8.40
CA PRO A 299 -13.98 -3.12 8.24
C PRO A 299 -12.58 -2.81 8.80
N SER A 300 -11.73 -2.20 7.99
CA SER A 300 -10.68 -1.32 8.51
C SER A 300 -11.37 -0.25 9.35
N ARG A 301 -11.18 -0.31 10.66
CA ARG A 301 -11.69 0.67 11.63
C ARG A 301 -10.51 1.16 12.45
#